data_AF-A0A2E2V0Q3-F1
#
_entry.id   AF-A0A2E2V0Q3-F1
#
_cell.length_a   1.000
_cell.length_b   1.000
_cell.length_c   1.000
_cell.angle_alpha   90.00
_cell.angle_beta   90.00
_cell.angle_gamma   90.00
#
_symmetry.space_group_name_H-M   'P 1'
#
loop_
_entity.id
_entity.type
_entity.pdbx_description
1 polymer ?
#
loop_
_entity_poly.entity_id
_entity_poly.type
_entity_poly.pdbx_seq_one_letter_code
_entity_poly.pdbx_strand_id
1 'polypeptide(L)'
;MYFMLPVFVLLQLALAWRVYGFMSGMPVEVTSVWMGLIPITSGITGLDLIGATLSTGIFAGIGIIYGHELSHTKGFAFIISRMTMALSGSAHFCYAHVYNHHLELASEDDPATAPRGRTIYGHYLLSYLGQSKFVFNMEKERLNRLGVSFLSWQNRWIRGYLMSVPSVALFFAAGGWIGVSALAV
;
A
#
# COMPACT_ATOMS: atom_id res chain seq x y z
N MET A 1 3.13 8.56 -14.86
CA MET A 1 2.40 8.36 -13.57
C MET A 1 1.48 7.15 -13.62
N TYR A 2 0.54 7.07 -14.58
CA TYR A 2 -0.37 5.92 -14.73
C TYR A 2 0.32 4.55 -14.81
N PHE A 3 1.42 4.47 -15.56
CA PHE A 3 2.21 3.24 -15.74
C PHE A 3 2.85 2.71 -14.44
N MET A 4 2.91 3.51 -13.37
CA MET A 4 3.54 3.06 -12.13
C MET A 4 2.67 2.05 -11.38
N LEU A 5 1.34 2.08 -11.52
CA LEU A 5 0.46 1.07 -10.92
C LEU A 5 0.83 -0.36 -11.37
N PRO A 6 0.86 -0.69 -12.68
CA PRO A 6 1.24 -2.04 -13.09
C PRO A 6 2.69 -2.39 -12.72
N VAL A 7 3.62 -1.43 -12.66
CA VAL A 7 4.99 -1.67 -12.17
C VAL A 7 4.98 -2.13 -10.70
N PHE A 8 4.24 -1.47 -9.83
CA PHE A 8 4.16 -1.88 -8.41
C PHE A 8 3.39 -3.18 -8.22
N VAL A 9 2.39 -3.47 -9.06
CA VAL A 9 1.73 -4.79 -9.08
C VAL A 9 2.72 -5.89 -9.47
N LEU A 10 3.52 -5.67 -10.52
CA LEU A 10 4.56 -6.62 -10.93
C LEU A 10 5.61 -6.80 -9.84
N LEU A 11 5.96 -5.74 -9.12
CA LEU A 11 6.89 -5.82 -7.99
C LEU A 11 6.32 -6.68 -6.84
N GLN A 12 5.04 -6.52 -6.50
CA GLN A 12 4.35 -7.39 -5.53
C GLN A 12 4.31 -8.85 -6.00
N LEU A 13 4.03 -9.10 -7.27
CA LEU A 13 4.05 -10.46 -7.84
C LEU A 13 5.45 -11.08 -7.77
N ALA A 14 6.49 -10.31 -8.09
CA ALA A 14 7.88 -10.76 -7.99
C ALA A 14 8.27 -11.09 -6.54
N LEU A 15 7.91 -10.24 -5.58
CA LEU A 15 8.17 -10.52 -4.16
C LEU A 15 7.36 -11.72 -3.67
N ALA A 16 6.08 -11.81 -4.02
CA ALA A 16 5.23 -12.97 -3.66
C ALA A 16 5.81 -14.28 -4.23
N TRP A 17 6.35 -14.26 -5.44
CA TRP A 17 7.07 -15.41 -6.01
C TRP A 17 8.30 -15.80 -5.18
N ARG A 18 9.08 -14.82 -4.70
CA ARG A 18 10.23 -15.09 -3.82
C ARG A 18 9.82 -15.62 -2.45
N VAL A 19 8.74 -15.08 -1.87
CA VAL A 19 8.12 -15.62 -0.65
C VAL A 19 7.71 -17.08 -0.86
N TYR A 20 6.98 -17.38 -1.94
CA TYR A 20 6.58 -18.74 -2.27
C TYR A 20 7.78 -19.68 -2.44
N GLY A 21 8.83 -19.21 -3.12
CA GLY A 21 10.06 -19.97 -3.31
C GLY A 21 10.75 -20.35 -2.01
N PHE A 22 10.84 -19.39 -1.09
CA PHE A 22 11.38 -19.64 0.25
C PHE A 22 10.51 -20.64 1.03
N MET A 23 9.19 -20.42 1.03
CA MET A 23 8.24 -21.22 1.82
C MET A 23 8.06 -22.65 1.31
N SER A 24 8.21 -22.87 0.01
CA SER A 24 8.17 -24.20 -0.62
C SER A 24 9.49 -24.96 -0.54
N GLY A 25 10.56 -24.33 -0.02
CA GLY A 25 11.88 -24.95 0.08
C GLY A 25 12.56 -25.15 -1.28
N MET A 26 12.31 -24.26 -2.26
CA MET A 26 12.98 -24.34 -3.57
C MET A 26 14.50 -24.32 -3.39
N PRO A 27 15.24 -25.29 -3.98
CA PRO A 27 16.70 -25.33 -3.91
C PRO A 27 17.33 -24.03 -4.41
N VAL A 28 18.37 -23.56 -3.74
CA VAL A 28 19.13 -22.37 -4.16
C VAL A 28 20.23 -22.82 -5.11
N GLU A 29 19.90 -22.88 -6.40
CA GLU A 29 20.83 -23.27 -7.46
C GLU A 29 21.04 -22.13 -8.45
N VAL A 30 22.27 -21.96 -8.92
CA VAL A 30 22.58 -20.98 -9.96
C VAL A 30 22.04 -21.49 -11.29
N THR A 31 21.03 -20.80 -11.82
CA THR A 31 20.39 -21.15 -13.10
C THR A 31 21.04 -20.45 -14.28
N SER A 32 21.58 -19.26 -14.05
CA SER A 32 22.31 -18.47 -15.06
C SER A 32 23.19 -17.43 -14.38
N VAL A 33 24.07 -16.76 -15.14
CA VAL A 33 24.89 -15.67 -14.64
C VAL A 33 24.63 -14.43 -15.48
N TRP A 34 24.06 -13.41 -14.86
CA TRP A 34 23.78 -12.13 -15.51
C TRP A 34 25.07 -11.36 -15.74
N MET A 35 25.32 -10.98 -17.00
CA MET A 35 26.54 -10.33 -17.47
C MET A 35 27.84 -11.06 -17.07
N GLY A 36 27.78 -12.37 -16.80
CA GLY A 36 28.93 -13.14 -16.32
C GLY A 36 29.41 -12.79 -14.91
N LEU A 37 28.69 -11.92 -14.18
CA LEU A 37 29.10 -11.40 -12.87
C LEU A 37 28.11 -11.72 -11.75
N ILE A 38 26.80 -11.69 -12.02
CA ILE A 38 25.78 -11.81 -10.97
C ILE A 38 25.05 -13.16 -11.12
N PRO A 39 25.20 -14.10 -10.17
CA PRO A 39 24.48 -15.36 -10.23
C PRO A 39 22.98 -15.14 -10.06
N ILE A 40 22.18 -15.74 -10.94
CA ILE A 40 20.73 -15.79 -10.84
C ILE A 40 20.36 -17.16 -10.24
N THR A 41 19.71 -17.15 -9.08
CA THR A 41 19.31 -18.37 -8.39
C THR A 41 17.83 -18.71 -8.58
N SER A 42 17.52 -20.01 -8.64
CA SER A 42 16.16 -20.56 -8.65
C SER A 42 15.44 -20.30 -7.31
N GLY A 43 16.05 -20.71 -6.20
CA GLY A 43 15.62 -20.44 -4.84
C GLY A 43 16.10 -19.09 -4.29
N ILE A 44 15.76 -18.83 -3.03
CA ILE A 44 16.18 -17.64 -2.28
C ILE A 44 16.49 -18.04 -0.84
N THR A 45 17.55 -17.48 -0.25
CA THR A 45 17.83 -17.69 1.18
C THR A 45 16.95 -16.78 2.04
N GLY A 46 16.88 -17.03 3.35
CA GLY A 46 16.15 -16.15 4.27
C GLY A 46 16.72 -14.72 4.30
N LEU A 47 18.05 -14.58 4.22
CA LEU A 47 18.71 -13.27 4.19
C LEU A 47 18.40 -12.51 2.90
N ASP A 48 18.45 -13.20 1.75
CA ASP A 48 18.08 -12.61 0.46
C ASP A 48 16.61 -12.20 0.44
N LEU A 49 15.71 -12.98 1.06
CA LEU A 49 14.30 -12.64 1.17
C LEU A 49 14.09 -11.37 2.00
N ILE A 50 14.78 -11.22 3.14
CA ILE A 50 14.75 -9.97 3.93
C ILE A 50 15.21 -8.79 3.08
N GLY A 51 16.32 -8.95 2.35
CA GLY A 51 16.84 -7.92 1.44
C GLY A 51 15.84 -7.58 0.32
N ALA A 52 15.20 -8.58 -0.28
CA ALA A 52 14.18 -8.40 -1.31
C ALA A 52 12.93 -7.69 -0.77
N THR A 53 12.46 -8.05 0.42
CA THR A 53 11.31 -7.42 1.08
C THR A 53 11.60 -5.95 1.40
N LEU A 54 12.74 -5.63 2.03
CA LEU A 54 13.12 -4.26 2.34
C LEU A 54 13.29 -3.41 1.08
N SER A 55 13.97 -3.95 0.06
CA SER A 55 14.19 -3.24 -1.21
C SER A 55 12.87 -2.98 -1.94
N THR A 56 11.97 -3.96 -1.94
CA THR A 56 10.62 -3.84 -2.49
C THR A 56 9.81 -2.79 -1.74
N GLY A 57 9.83 -2.81 -0.40
CA GLY A 57 9.12 -1.85 0.45
C GLY A 57 9.58 -0.41 0.20
N ILE A 58 10.89 -0.17 0.16
CA ILE A 58 11.47 1.15 -0.15
C ILE A 58 11.01 1.63 -1.53
N PHE A 59 11.11 0.78 -2.56
CA PHE A 59 10.72 1.16 -3.91
C PHE A 59 9.20 1.36 -4.04
N ALA A 60 8.39 0.51 -3.43
CA ALA A 60 6.94 0.66 -3.37
C ALA A 60 6.52 1.94 -2.62
N GLY A 61 7.32 2.37 -1.62
CA GLY A 61 7.13 3.64 -0.91
C GLY A 61 7.18 4.86 -1.85
N ILE A 62 7.98 4.83 -2.92
CA ILE A 62 7.99 5.87 -3.97
C ILE A 62 6.62 5.93 -4.68
N GLY A 63 5.86 4.83 -4.67
CA GLY A 63 4.49 4.76 -5.16
C GLY A 63 3.54 5.78 -4.56
N ILE A 64 3.80 6.20 -3.32
CA ILE A 64 3.03 7.25 -2.63
C ILE A 64 3.11 8.56 -3.41
N ILE A 65 4.25 8.91 -4.03
CA ILE A 65 4.39 10.14 -4.81
C ILE A 65 3.44 10.12 -6.01
N TYR A 66 3.42 9.01 -6.77
CA TYR A 66 2.55 8.91 -7.93
C TYR A 66 1.08 8.88 -7.54
N GLY A 67 0.73 8.17 -6.46
CA GLY A 67 -0.62 8.18 -5.92
C GLY A 67 -1.04 9.56 -5.42
N HIS A 68 -0.14 10.32 -4.77
CA HIS A 68 -0.38 11.69 -4.30
C HIS A 68 -0.77 12.59 -5.47
N GLU A 69 0.08 12.71 -6.48
CA GLU A 69 -0.18 13.64 -7.58
C GLU A 69 -1.44 13.27 -8.35
N LEU A 70 -1.70 11.97 -8.54
CA LEU A 70 -2.94 11.51 -9.17
C LEU A 70 -4.18 11.74 -8.29
N SER A 71 -4.04 11.86 -6.96
CA SER A 71 -5.18 12.11 -6.06
C SER A 71 -5.78 13.50 -6.24
N HIS A 72 -4.99 14.46 -6.74
CA HIS A 72 -5.44 15.82 -7.08
C HIS A 72 -6.27 15.89 -8.35
N THR A 73 -6.33 14.81 -9.11
CA THR A 73 -7.03 14.74 -10.39
C THR A 73 -8.43 14.14 -10.24
N LYS A 74 -9.29 14.32 -11.26
CA LYS A 74 -10.64 13.73 -11.33
C LYS A 74 -10.69 12.56 -12.29
N GLY A 75 -11.75 11.75 -12.21
CA GLY A 75 -12.02 10.67 -13.16
C GLY A 75 -11.09 9.46 -13.00
N PHE A 76 -10.66 8.88 -14.12
CA PHE A 76 -9.89 7.63 -14.15
C PHE A 76 -8.56 7.72 -13.36
N ALA A 77 -7.89 8.87 -13.43
CA ALA A 77 -6.64 9.12 -12.74
C ALA A 77 -6.77 8.99 -11.21
N PHE A 78 -7.90 9.44 -10.63
CA PHE A 78 -8.21 9.25 -9.21
C PHE A 78 -8.40 7.78 -8.83
N ILE A 79 -8.95 6.97 -9.74
CA ILE A 79 -9.07 5.51 -9.53
C ILE A 79 -7.69 4.87 -9.46
N ILE A 80 -6.80 5.26 -10.38
CA ILE A 80 -5.41 4.78 -10.39
C ILE A 80 -4.67 5.22 -9.12
N SER A 81 -4.84 6.46 -8.67
CA SER A 81 -4.31 6.93 -7.37
C SER A 81 -4.73 6.00 -6.22
N ARG A 82 -6.03 5.71 -6.12
CA ARG A 82 -6.57 4.85 -5.06
C ARG A 82 -6.07 3.41 -5.16
N MET A 83 -5.95 2.85 -6.36
CA MET A 83 -5.40 1.51 -6.56
C MET A 83 -3.92 1.46 -6.17
N THR A 84 -3.12 2.47 -6.54
CA THR A 84 -1.71 2.55 -6.16
C THR A 84 -1.55 2.61 -4.64
N MET A 85 -2.34 3.43 -3.95
CA MET A 85 -2.34 3.52 -2.48
C MET A 85 -2.89 2.25 -1.83
N ALA A 86 -3.82 1.54 -2.47
CA ALA A 86 -4.35 0.27 -1.95
C ALA A 86 -3.30 -0.84 -1.88
N LEU A 87 -2.25 -0.81 -2.70
CA LEU A 87 -1.16 -1.78 -2.64
C LEU A 87 -0.46 -1.78 -1.27
N SER A 88 -0.50 -0.66 -0.53
CA SER A 88 0.01 -0.51 0.84
C SER A 88 -1.10 -0.35 1.89
N GLY A 89 -2.35 -0.69 1.56
CA GLY A 89 -3.48 -0.56 2.49
C GLY A 89 -3.92 0.89 2.74
N SER A 90 -3.45 1.86 1.98
CA SER A 90 -3.60 3.30 2.27
C SER A 90 -4.60 4.03 1.38
N ALA A 91 -5.52 3.33 0.71
CA ALA A 91 -6.47 3.95 -0.24
C ALA A 91 -7.36 5.08 0.32
N HIS A 92 -7.50 5.17 1.66
CA HIS A 92 -8.19 6.29 2.32
C HIS A 92 -7.40 7.61 2.20
N PHE A 93 -6.07 7.56 2.05
CA PHE A 93 -5.20 8.71 1.83
C PHE A 93 -5.73 9.62 0.72
N CYS A 94 -6.18 9.06 -0.41
CA CYS A 94 -6.63 9.87 -1.55
C CYS A 94 -7.81 10.80 -1.21
N TYR A 95 -8.67 10.41 -0.26
CA TYR A 95 -9.74 11.29 0.23
C TYR A 95 -9.27 12.19 1.37
N ALA A 96 -8.56 11.63 2.36
CA ALA A 96 -8.08 12.42 3.49
C ALA A 96 -7.13 13.54 3.06
N HIS A 97 -6.26 13.27 2.10
CA HIS A 97 -5.34 14.26 1.54
C HIS A 97 -6.09 15.44 0.94
N VAL A 98 -6.96 15.17 -0.03
CA VAL A 98 -7.65 16.21 -0.82
C VAL A 98 -8.72 16.94 -0.01
N TYR A 99 -9.45 16.23 0.84
CA TYR A 99 -10.63 16.78 1.54
C TYR A 99 -10.37 17.10 3.02
N ASN A 100 -9.19 16.79 3.56
CA ASN A 100 -8.78 17.20 4.91
C ASN A 100 -7.44 17.94 4.87
N HIS A 101 -6.36 17.26 4.51
CA HIS A 101 -5.00 17.81 4.67
C HIS A 101 -4.79 19.14 3.93
N HIS A 102 -5.28 19.30 2.70
CA HIS A 102 -5.18 20.59 1.99
C HIS A 102 -6.03 21.71 2.60
N LEU A 103 -7.10 21.36 3.31
CA LEU A 103 -7.99 22.32 3.95
C LEU A 103 -7.50 22.71 5.34
N GLU A 104 -7.05 21.73 6.12
CA GLU A 104 -6.66 21.81 7.52
C GLU A 104 -5.13 21.76 7.70
N LEU A 105 -4.36 22.11 6.66
CA LEU A 105 -2.90 22.07 6.71
C LEU A 105 -2.36 22.88 7.89
N ALA A 106 -1.46 22.27 8.66
CA ALA A 106 -0.88 22.87 9.87
C ALA A 106 -1.89 23.11 11.02
N SER A 107 -3.07 22.48 10.97
CA SER A 107 -4.08 22.45 12.03
C SER A 107 -3.97 21.18 12.88
N GLU A 108 -4.49 21.21 14.10
CA GLU A 108 -4.65 20.03 14.95
C GLU A 108 -5.70 19.06 14.40
N ASP A 109 -6.62 19.55 13.56
CA ASP A 109 -7.65 18.77 12.89
C ASP A 109 -7.12 17.99 11.67
N ASP A 110 -5.86 18.19 11.27
CA ASP A 110 -5.19 17.40 10.25
C ASP A 110 -4.29 16.30 10.85
N PRO A 111 -4.67 15.01 10.74
CA PRO A 111 -3.84 13.91 11.22
C PRO A 111 -2.50 13.79 10.50
N ALA A 112 -2.33 14.37 9.30
CA ALA A 112 -1.07 14.38 8.57
C ALA A 112 -0.08 15.43 9.11
N THR A 113 -0.58 16.49 9.75
CA THR A 113 0.25 17.50 10.40
C THR A 113 0.91 16.92 11.65
N ALA A 114 2.23 16.96 11.70
CA ALA A 114 3.02 16.45 12.82
C ALA A 114 3.18 17.51 13.92
N PRO A 115 2.64 17.30 15.13
CA PRO A 115 2.89 18.19 16.25
C PRO A 115 4.35 18.15 16.68
N ARG A 116 4.86 19.26 17.21
CA ARG A 116 6.22 19.31 17.78
C ARG A 116 6.37 18.26 18.89
N GLY A 117 7.50 17.56 18.89
CA GLY A 117 7.82 16.50 19.85
C GLY A 117 7.25 15.12 19.52
N ARG A 118 6.47 14.96 18.45
CA ARG A 118 6.02 13.64 17.98
C ARG A 118 7.15 12.90 17.25
N THR A 119 7.42 11.66 17.63
CA THR A 119 8.41 10.81 16.94
C THR A 119 7.87 10.35 15.58
N ILE A 120 8.76 10.02 14.65
CA ILE A 120 8.36 9.53 13.32
C ILE A 120 7.49 8.26 13.40
N TYR A 121 7.85 7.33 14.27
CA TYR A 121 7.11 6.06 14.44
C TYR A 121 5.72 6.28 15.03
N GLY A 122 5.61 7.16 16.04
CA GLY A 122 4.32 7.54 16.61
C GLY A 122 3.47 8.32 15.61
N HIS A 123 4.08 9.23 14.85
CA HIS A 123 3.39 10.02 13.82
C HIS A 123 2.85 9.16 12.70
N TYR A 124 3.63 8.20 12.20
CA TYR A 124 3.21 7.28 11.14
C TYR A 124 1.88 6.60 11.48
N LEU A 125 1.81 5.96 12.65
CA LEU A 125 0.62 5.22 13.06
C LEU A 125 -0.58 6.15 13.30
N LEU A 126 -0.37 7.24 14.04
CA LEU A 126 -1.44 8.20 14.36
C LEU A 126 -1.97 8.89 13.10
N SER A 127 -1.09 9.23 12.16
CA SER A 127 -1.46 9.87 10.90
C SER A 127 -2.27 8.92 10.02
N TYR A 128 -1.79 7.69 9.83
CA TYR A 128 -2.49 6.67 9.03
C TYR A 128 -3.90 6.40 9.58
N LEU A 129 -4.01 6.12 10.89
CA LEU A 129 -5.30 5.83 11.52
C LEU A 129 -6.22 7.05 11.54
N GLY A 130 -5.68 8.23 11.80
CA GLY A 130 -6.44 9.48 11.82
C GLY A 130 -7.01 9.84 10.45
N GLN A 131 -6.22 9.70 9.39
CA GLN A 131 -6.69 9.90 8.01
C GLN A 131 -7.79 8.90 7.64
N SER A 132 -7.65 7.63 8.02
CA SER A 132 -8.71 6.64 7.83
C SER A 132 -9.99 6.99 8.60
N LYS A 133 -9.86 7.42 9.86
CA LYS A 133 -10.97 7.86 10.70
C LYS A 133 -11.70 9.06 10.09
N PHE A 134 -10.99 10.03 9.53
CA PHE A 134 -11.58 11.14 8.81
C PHE A 134 -12.48 10.65 7.67
N VAL A 135 -11.98 9.76 6.81
CA VAL A 135 -12.74 9.23 5.67
C VAL A 135 -13.93 8.37 6.12
N PHE A 136 -13.79 7.63 7.23
CA PHE A 136 -14.89 6.90 7.85
C PHE A 136 -16.04 7.84 8.25
N ASN A 137 -15.73 8.93 8.96
CA ASN A 137 -16.72 9.92 9.39
C ASN A 137 -17.35 10.65 8.20
N MET A 138 -16.53 11.09 7.24
CA MET A 138 -16.98 11.73 6.00
C MET A 138 -17.96 10.83 5.23
N GLU A 139 -17.68 9.53 5.11
CA GLU A 139 -18.59 8.59 4.45
C GLU A 139 -19.86 8.32 5.25
N LYS A 140 -19.78 8.27 6.58
CA LYS A 140 -20.96 8.15 7.45
C LYS A 140 -21.94 9.31 7.22
N GLU A 141 -21.45 10.54 7.19
CA GLU A 141 -22.27 11.73 6.92
C GLU A 141 -22.82 11.77 5.49
N ARG A 142 -21.99 11.45 4.50
CA ARG A 142 -22.42 11.42 3.09
C ARG A 142 -23.51 10.38 2.87
N LEU A 143 -23.34 9.16 3.37
CA LEU A 143 -24.32 8.08 3.18
C LEU A 143 -25.61 8.36 3.93
N ASN A 144 -25.55 8.96 5.13
CA ASN A 144 -26.74 9.39 5.85
C ASN A 144 -27.56 10.42 5.06
N ARG A 145 -26.88 11.42 4.44
CA ARG A 145 -27.54 12.41 3.57
C ARG A 145 -28.18 11.79 2.33
N LEU A 146 -27.67 10.64 1.86
CA LEU A 146 -28.21 9.91 0.72
C LEU A 146 -29.26 8.86 1.11
N GLY A 147 -29.53 8.65 2.40
CA GLY A 147 -30.42 7.59 2.87
C GLY A 147 -29.90 6.18 2.60
N VAL A 148 -28.57 6.00 2.47
CA VAL A 148 -27.94 4.71 2.18
C VAL A 148 -27.28 4.16 3.45
N SER A 149 -27.38 2.85 3.67
CA SER A 149 -26.69 2.18 4.78
C SER A 149 -25.17 2.38 4.72
N PHE A 150 -24.55 2.49 5.89
CA PHE A 150 -23.09 2.59 6.00
C PHE A 150 -22.39 1.36 5.40
N LEU A 151 -22.94 0.16 5.62
CA LEU A 151 -22.46 -1.06 5.00
C LEU A 151 -23.08 -1.20 3.61
N SER A 152 -22.48 -0.53 2.63
CA SER A 152 -22.92 -0.57 1.23
C SER A 152 -21.74 -0.46 0.27
N TRP A 153 -21.93 -0.93 -0.97
CA TRP A 153 -20.96 -0.72 -2.05
C TRP A 153 -20.78 0.77 -2.42
N GLN A 154 -21.67 1.65 -1.97
CA GLN A 154 -21.48 3.08 -2.15
C GLN A 154 -20.44 3.65 -1.18
N ASN A 155 -20.10 2.94 -0.10
CA ASN A 155 -19.14 3.38 0.90
C ASN A 155 -17.71 3.32 0.34
N ARG A 156 -17.12 4.50 0.15
CA ARG A 156 -15.81 4.68 -0.47
C ARG A 156 -14.69 4.29 0.50
N TRP A 157 -14.90 4.34 1.81
CA TRP A 157 -13.98 3.87 2.84
C TRP A 157 -13.86 2.34 2.80
N ILE A 158 -14.99 1.62 2.82
CA ILE A 158 -15.02 0.14 2.71
C ILE A 158 -14.37 -0.30 1.41
N ARG A 159 -14.76 0.30 0.29
CA ARG A 159 -14.16 0.01 -1.02
C ARG A 159 -12.65 0.22 -1.04
N GLY A 160 -12.13 1.23 -0.33
CA GLY A 160 -10.70 1.47 -0.23
C GLY A 160 -9.95 0.30 0.39
N TYR A 161 -10.46 -0.26 1.48
CA TYR A 161 -9.86 -1.45 2.10
C TYR A 161 -10.04 -2.71 1.25
N LEU A 162 -11.20 -2.88 0.60
CA LEU A 162 -11.41 -3.98 -0.34
C LEU A 162 -10.42 -3.97 -1.51
N MET A 163 -9.96 -2.79 -1.96
CA MET A 163 -8.93 -2.69 -2.99
C MET A 163 -7.57 -3.25 -2.56
N SER A 164 -7.33 -3.43 -1.25
CA SER A 164 -6.08 -3.99 -0.71
C SER A 164 -6.14 -5.52 -0.55
N VAL A 165 -7.35 -6.10 -0.60
CA VAL A 165 -7.56 -7.56 -0.44
C VAL A 165 -6.78 -8.38 -1.47
N PRO A 166 -6.67 -8.01 -2.77
CA PRO A 166 -5.86 -8.77 -3.71
C PRO A 166 -4.39 -8.92 -3.29
N SER A 167 -3.77 -7.85 -2.77
CA SER A 167 -2.39 -7.90 -2.27
C SER A 167 -2.28 -8.82 -1.06
N VAL A 168 -3.17 -8.68 -0.07
CA VAL A 168 -3.16 -9.55 1.13
C VAL A 168 -3.38 -11.01 0.75
N ALA A 169 -4.33 -11.30 -0.15
CA ALA A 169 -4.62 -12.65 -0.61
C ALA A 169 -3.45 -13.26 -1.38
N LEU A 170 -2.78 -12.48 -2.24
CA LEU A 170 -1.59 -12.90 -2.97
C LEU A 170 -0.47 -13.35 -2.01
N PHE A 171 -0.15 -12.52 -1.01
CA PHE A 171 0.91 -12.81 -0.07
C PHE A 171 0.55 -13.93 0.91
N PHE A 172 -0.72 -14.02 1.32
CA PHE A 172 -1.21 -15.15 2.09
C PHE A 172 -1.13 -16.46 1.30
N ALA A 173 -1.49 -16.45 0.01
CA ALA A 173 -1.35 -17.62 -0.86
C ALA A 173 0.11 -18.02 -1.08
N ALA A 174 1.02 -17.05 -1.15
CA ALA A 174 2.45 -17.30 -1.35
C ALA A 174 3.12 -17.93 -0.12
N GLY A 175 2.77 -17.52 1.10
CA GLY A 175 3.52 -17.94 2.29
C GLY A 175 2.76 -17.91 3.62
N GLY A 176 1.43 -17.91 3.59
CA GLY A 176 0.58 -17.77 4.77
C GLY A 176 0.87 -16.46 5.51
N TRP A 177 0.93 -16.52 6.84
CA TRP A 177 1.21 -15.35 7.68
C TRP A 177 2.63 -14.79 7.49
N ILE A 178 3.61 -15.62 7.14
CA ILE A 178 4.97 -15.15 6.79
C ILE A 178 4.90 -14.31 5.52
N GLY A 179 4.15 -14.76 4.52
CA GLY A 179 3.93 -13.96 3.32
C GLY A 179 3.23 -12.63 3.63
N VAL A 180 2.18 -12.63 4.43
CA VAL A 180 1.50 -11.39 4.86
C VAL A 180 2.44 -10.44 5.60
N SER A 181 3.37 -10.96 6.42
CA SER A 181 4.36 -10.13 7.13
C SER A 181 5.29 -9.37 6.18
N ALA A 182 5.50 -9.85 4.95
CA ALA A 182 6.29 -9.14 3.95
C ALA A 182 5.62 -7.84 3.45
N LEU A 183 4.30 -7.67 3.67
CA LEU A 183 3.59 -6.42 3.38
C LEU A 183 3.72 -5.37 4.50
N ALA A 184 4.25 -5.74 5.66
CA ALA A 184 4.36 -4.86 6.84
C ALA A 184 5.64 -4.02 6.87
N VAL A 185 6.47 -4.11 5.82
CA VAL A 185 7.80 -3.51 5.70
C VAL A 185 7.77 -2.27 4.81
#